data_AF-W5MI31-F1
#
_entry.id   AF-W5MI31-F1
#
_cell.length_a   1.000
_cell.length_b   1.000
_cell.length_c   1.000
_cell.angle_alpha   90.00
_cell.angle_beta   90.00
_cell.angle_gamma   90.00
#
_symmetry.space_group_name_H-M   'P 1'
#
loop_
_entity.id
_entity.type
_entity.pdbx_description
1 polymer ?
#
loop_
_entity_poly.entity_id
_entity_poly.type
_entity_poly.pdbx_seq_one_letter_code
_entity_poly.pdbx_strand_id
1 'polypeptide(L)'
;MGKKLEKAPKEKIDRGHSGTEEDSSKSTGLNILEKSAVQSIEDYQCTGNLEADFPELCALVGMREIPPVTLRPRTGVTPTTDRSILDNSQSQLDGGGPPPAERFSCLKPRLQVELEGDDPRSVREVRVRGWKVGEQMARVFSRSLPNLSNLQSLHLWRVGLTQRTLTSLRNTLSLCLSLRTVLLEGTPIPEQCYHILIAEDSMLAHLSLRNNQIDEEGARLVGQALSTPRSANKSLLSLNLAFNRIGDTGAQHIAQGLRLNRTLLCLSLAHNHIGDPGASGLAQV
;
A
#
# COMPACT_ATOMS: atom_id res chain seq x y z
N MET A 1 29.40 -41.17 -53.43
CA MET A 1 28.72 -41.20 -54.76
C MET A 1 27.26 -40.85 -54.51
N GLY A 2 26.54 -39.99 -55.25
CA GLY A 2 26.89 -39.06 -56.33
C GLY A 2 25.76 -38.01 -56.50
N LYS A 3 26.04 -36.84 -57.08
CA LYS A 3 25.08 -35.71 -57.22
C LYS A 3 24.17 -35.85 -58.46
N LYS A 4 22.97 -35.24 -58.41
CA LYS A 4 22.34 -34.36 -59.45
C LYS A 4 20.97 -33.85 -58.95
N LEU A 5 20.52 -32.59 -59.02
CA LEU A 5 20.52 -31.53 -60.07
C LEU A 5 19.80 -32.04 -61.35
N GLU A 6 18.68 -31.51 -61.85
CA GLU A 6 18.21 -30.13 -62.11
C GLU A 6 16.65 -30.11 -62.18
N LYS A 7 15.84 -29.08 -62.55
CA LYS A 7 16.02 -27.71 -63.11
C LYS A 7 14.77 -26.83 -62.83
N ALA A 8 14.84 -25.53 -63.12
CA ALA A 8 13.71 -24.65 -63.51
C ALA A 8 13.92 -24.22 -64.99
N PRO A 9 12.96 -23.61 -65.73
CA PRO A 9 12.99 -22.13 -65.86
C PRO A 9 11.71 -21.36 -66.36
N LYS A 10 11.64 -20.03 -66.09
CA LYS A 10 11.25 -18.88 -67.00
C LYS A 10 9.84 -18.85 -67.68
N GLU A 11 9.23 -17.74 -68.17
CA GLU A 11 9.42 -16.26 -68.14
C GLU A 11 8.15 -15.54 -68.72
N LYS A 12 8.13 -14.18 -68.72
CA LYS A 12 7.21 -13.21 -69.39
C LYS A 12 5.88 -12.90 -68.67
N ILE A 13 5.45 -11.66 -68.39
CA ILE A 13 5.52 -10.32 -69.04
C ILE A 13 4.58 -10.17 -70.27
N ASP A 14 3.50 -9.38 -70.17
CA ASP A 14 3.49 -7.97 -70.66
C ASP A 14 2.26 -7.12 -70.20
N ARG A 15 2.32 -5.81 -70.52
CA ARG A 15 1.43 -4.63 -70.33
C ARG A 15 -0.07 -4.83 -70.69
N GLY A 16 -1.02 -3.93 -70.37
CA GLY A 16 -1.03 -2.61 -69.68
C GLY A 16 -2.32 -1.80 -70.02
N HIS A 17 -2.33 -0.47 -69.78
CA HIS A 17 -3.43 0.52 -70.08
C HIS A 17 -4.67 0.48 -69.15
N SER A 18 -5.41 1.57 -68.82
CA SER A 18 -5.35 3.01 -69.20
C SER A 18 -6.24 3.92 -68.31
N GLY A 19 -5.93 5.23 -68.21
CA GLY A 19 -6.84 6.36 -67.85
C GLY A 19 -6.88 6.75 -66.36
N THR A 20 -6.57 7.96 -65.85
CA THR A 20 -6.99 9.38 -66.17
C THR A 20 -8.46 9.67 -65.76
N GLU A 21 -8.88 10.75 -65.06
CA GLU A 21 -8.33 12.08 -64.69
C GLU A 21 -8.74 12.45 -63.23
N GLU A 22 -7.97 13.23 -62.45
CA GLU A 22 -8.20 14.68 -62.09
C GLU A 22 -9.67 15.13 -62.03
N ASP A 23 -10.16 15.79 -60.97
CA ASP A 23 -9.88 17.22 -60.65
C ASP A 23 -10.09 17.57 -59.13
N SER A 24 -10.11 18.87 -58.82
CA SER A 24 -9.67 19.50 -57.57
C SER A 24 -10.69 20.49 -56.99
N SER A 25 -10.31 21.17 -55.89
CA SER A 25 -10.91 22.44 -55.39
C SER A 25 -12.31 22.34 -54.75
N LYS A 26 -12.57 22.75 -53.49
CA LYS A 26 -12.14 23.98 -52.80
C LYS A 26 -12.48 23.97 -51.29
N SER A 27 -11.96 24.96 -50.57
CA SER A 27 -12.05 25.12 -49.11
C SER A 27 -13.28 25.88 -48.59
N THR A 28 -13.86 25.36 -47.50
CA THR A 28 -14.41 26.09 -46.33
C THR A 28 -14.60 25.03 -45.23
N GLY A 29 -14.26 25.21 -43.97
CA GLY A 29 -14.11 26.42 -43.17
C GLY A 29 -14.87 26.17 -41.86
N LEU A 30 -14.14 25.96 -40.76
CA LEU A 30 -14.63 25.88 -39.39
C LEU A 30 -15.69 24.80 -39.06
N ASN A 31 -15.27 23.79 -38.30
CA ASN A 31 -15.95 23.54 -37.03
C ASN A 31 -14.95 23.06 -35.97
N ILE A 32 -14.61 23.97 -35.06
CA ILE A 32 -13.85 23.67 -33.85
C ILE A 32 -14.77 22.89 -32.93
N LEU A 33 -14.56 21.58 -32.88
CA LEU A 33 -14.95 20.77 -31.73
C LEU A 33 -13.67 20.16 -31.17
N GLU A 34 -12.94 20.99 -30.42
CA GLU A 34 -12.07 20.49 -29.35
C GLU A 34 -12.94 19.66 -28.40
N LYS A 35 -13.06 18.38 -28.72
CA LYS A 35 -13.54 17.37 -27.79
C LYS A 35 -12.47 17.33 -26.71
N SER A 36 -12.73 18.02 -25.59
CA SER A 36 -11.83 18.12 -24.46
C SER A 36 -11.22 16.76 -24.18
N ALA A 37 -9.89 16.67 -24.29
CA ALA A 37 -9.19 15.42 -24.09
C ALA A 37 -9.51 14.94 -22.67
N VAL A 38 -10.23 13.83 -22.55
CA VAL A 38 -10.40 13.14 -21.28
C VAL A 38 -9.02 12.59 -20.95
N GLN A 39 -8.24 13.34 -20.17
CA GLN A 39 -6.94 12.88 -19.69
C GLN A 39 -7.18 11.59 -18.92
N SER A 40 -6.60 10.48 -19.39
CA SER A 40 -6.70 9.23 -18.65
C SER A 40 -5.81 9.32 -17.42
N ILE A 41 -6.12 8.59 -16.35
CA ILE A 41 -5.25 8.53 -15.17
C ILE A 41 -3.84 7.98 -15.50
N GLU A 42 -3.74 7.21 -16.60
CA GLU A 42 -2.50 6.74 -17.19
C GLU A 42 -1.64 7.88 -17.78
N ASP A 43 -2.27 8.92 -18.33
CA ASP A 43 -1.59 10.08 -18.95
C ASP A 43 -1.21 11.16 -17.93
N TYR A 44 -1.79 11.12 -16.72
CA TYR A 44 -1.51 12.10 -15.67
C TYR A 44 -0.09 11.94 -15.11
N GLN A 45 0.73 12.97 -15.26
CA GLN A 45 2.08 13.03 -14.71
C GLN A 45 2.06 13.63 -13.29
N CYS A 46 2.33 12.79 -12.28
CA CYS A 46 2.40 13.23 -10.89
C CYS A 46 3.59 14.19 -10.69
N THR A 47 3.37 15.26 -9.92
CA THR A 47 4.37 16.28 -9.56
C THR A 47 5.20 15.90 -8.33
N GLY A 48 4.75 14.90 -7.57
CA GLY A 48 5.30 14.52 -6.26
C GLY A 48 4.71 15.33 -5.10
N ASN A 49 3.88 16.35 -5.38
CA ASN A 49 3.09 17.04 -4.37
C ASN A 49 1.74 16.32 -4.19
N LEU A 50 1.60 15.51 -3.14
CA LEU A 50 0.38 14.74 -2.91
C LEU A 50 -0.86 15.63 -2.67
N GLU A 51 -0.70 16.88 -2.22
CA GLU A 51 -1.84 17.79 -2.02
C GLU A 51 -2.48 18.21 -3.36
N ALA A 52 -1.68 18.36 -4.42
CA ALA A 52 -2.13 18.72 -5.76
C ALA A 52 -2.44 17.47 -6.63
N ASP A 53 -1.58 16.46 -6.58
CA ASP A 53 -1.73 15.25 -7.41
C ASP A 53 -2.98 14.44 -7.00
N PHE A 54 -3.33 14.42 -5.72
CA PHE A 54 -4.34 13.50 -5.20
C PHE A 54 -5.79 13.83 -5.59
N PRO A 55 -6.26 15.10 -5.49
CA PRO A 55 -7.62 15.45 -5.92
C PRO A 55 -7.82 15.25 -7.43
N GLU A 56 -6.82 15.61 -8.25
CA GLU A 56 -6.86 15.42 -9.71
C GLU A 56 -6.95 13.94 -10.08
N LEU A 57 -6.05 13.09 -9.56
CA LEU A 57 -6.11 11.64 -9.77
C LEU A 57 -7.45 11.05 -9.35
N CYS A 58 -8.03 11.52 -8.23
CA CYS A 58 -9.36 11.09 -7.77
C CYS A 58 -10.49 11.54 -8.71
N ALA A 59 -10.41 12.74 -9.28
CA ALA A 59 -11.36 13.22 -10.28
C ALA A 59 -11.29 12.38 -11.57
N LEU A 60 -10.09 12.02 -12.03
CA LEU A 60 -9.90 11.18 -13.23
C LEU A 60 -10.46 9.75 -13.08
N VAL A 61 -10.48 9.19 -11.86
CA VAL A 61 -11.17 7.91 -11.58
C VAL A 61 -12.65 8.07 -11.19
N GLY A 62 -13.20 9.28 -11.30
CA GLY A 62 -14.62 9.57 -11.05
C GLY A 62 -15.05 9.46 -9.57
N MET A 63 -14.13 9.63 -8.62
CA MET A 63 -14.48 9.58 -7.19
C MET A 63 -15.18 10.87 -6.73
N ARG A 64 -16.37 10.71 -6.16
CA ARG A 64 -17.24 11.82 -5.72
C ARG A 64 -16.96 12.30 -4.30
N GLU A 65 -16.42 11.44 -3.45
CA GLU A 65 -16.08 11.74 -2.06
C GLU A 65 -14.55 11.66 -1.89
N ILE A 66 -13.91 12.82 -1.91
CA ILE A 66 -12.47 12.98 -1.77
C ILE A 66 -12.21 13.67 -0.41
N PRO A 67 -11.56 13.01 0.56
CA PRO A 67 -11.15 13.66 1.78
C PRO A 67 -10.01 14.65 1.48
N PRO A 68 -9.98 15.82 2.13
CA PRO A 68 -8.89 16.76 1.95
C PRO A 68 -7.57 16.15 2.41
N VAL A 69 -6.51 16.42 1.63
CA VAL A 69 -5.13 16.16 2.07
C VAL A 69 -4.81 17.19 3.15
N THR A 70 -4.32 16.75 4.30
CA THR A 70 -4.06 17.65 5.44
C THR A 70 -2.65 17.47 5.98
N LEU A 71 -1.92 18.58 6.08
CA LEU A 71 -0.57 18.61 6.65
C LEU A 71 -0.63 18.35 8.16
N ARG A 72 0.27 17.49 8.65
CA ARG A 72 0.47 17.24 10.07
C ARG A 72 1.69 18.03 10.58
N PRO A 73 1.54 18.91 11.59
CA PRO A 73 2.68 19.59 12.17
C PRO A 73 3.62 18.61 12.89
N ARG A 74 4.93 18.86 12.78
CA ARG A 74 5.98 18.06 13.41
C ARG A 74 5.83 18.06 14.94
N THR A 75 5.73 16.88 15.54
CA THR A 75 5.79 16.74 17.01
C THR A 75 7.25 16.81 17.47
N GLY A 76 7.69 17.96 17.99
CA GLY A 76 9.12 18.23 18.20
C GLY A 76 9.53 19.26 19.26
N VAL A 77 8.71 19.56 20.27
CA VAL A 77 9.19 20.11 21.56
C VAL A 77 8.32 19.57 22.70
N THR A 78 8.93 18.96 23.71
CA THR A 78 8.28 18.66 25.00
C THR A 78 8.55 19.78 26.00
N PRO A 79 7.55 20.37 26.66
CA PRO A 79 7.74 20.97 27.96
C PRO A 79 7.99 19.85 28.97
N THR A 80 9.16 19.87 29.60
CA THR A 80 9.48 19.02 30.75
C THR A 80 8.60 19.40 31.94
N THR A 81 8.02 18.41 32.61
CA THR A 81 7.65 18.56 34.03
C THR A 81 7.88 17.25 34.76
N ASP A 82 8.88 17.22 35.64
CA ASP A 82 8.95 16.23 36.71
C ASP A 82 7.69 16.28 37.56
N ARG A 83 7.13 15.11 37.89
CA ARG A 83 7.03 14.67 39.29
C ARG A 83 6.49 13.25 39.42
N SER A 84 7.24 12.45 40.17
CA SER A 84 6.70 11.33 40.93
C SER A 84 5.65 11.81 41.95
N ILE A 85 4.62 10.99 42.17
CA ILE A 85 4.06 10.60 43.49
C ILE A 85 2.86 9.68 43.23
N LEU A 86 2.73 8.63 44.05
CA LEU A 86 1.52 7.81 44.10
C LEU A 86 0.41 8.61 44.79
N ASP A 87 -0.83 8.56 44.27
CA ASP A 87 -1.93 8.17 45.15
C ASP A 87 -3.12 7.54 44.40
N ASN A 88 -3.81 6.67 45.11
CA ASN A 88 -5.01 5.96 44.72
C ASN A 88 -6.17 6.49 45.55
N SER A 89 -7.03 7.34 44.98
CA SER A 89 -8.30 7.72 45.60
C SER A 89 -9.35 8.08 44.56
N GLN A 90 -10.50 7.41 44.67
CA GLN A 90 -11.71 7.73 43.92
C GLN A 90 -12.28 9.06 44.43
N SER A 91 -12.72 9.94 43.54
CA SER A 91 -14.15 10.34 43.46
C SER A 91 -14.38 11.55 42.55
N GLN A 92 -15.64 11.70 42.14
CA GLN A 92 -16.27 12.86 41.51
C GLN A 92 -15.90 13.15 40.04
N LEU A 93 -16.87 12.80 39.20
CA LEU A 93 -17.02 13.23 37.81
C LEU A 93 -17.32 14.74 37.78
N ASP A 94 -16.54 15.51 37.01
CA ASP A 94 -17.01 16.80 36.50
C ASP A 94 -16.94 16.83 34.96
N GLY A 95 -17.93 17.48 34.35
CA GLY A 95 -18.39 17.27 32.98
C GLY A 95 -17.60 17.99 31.89
N GLY A 96 -16.27 17.82 31.84
CA GLY A 96 -15.38 18.46 30.87
C GLY A 96 -15.02 17.62 29.62
N GLY A 97 -15.89 16.73 29.16
CA GLY A 97 -15.60 15.91 27.98
C GLY A 97 -15.59 16.73 26.68
N PRO A 98 -14.66 16.48 25.72
CA PRO A 98 -14.68 17.18 24.43
C PRO A 98 -16.02 16.96 23.72
N PRO A 99 -16.51 17.96 22.95
CA PRO A 99 -17.87 17.98 22.43
C PRO A 99 -18.16 16.74 21.57
N PRO A 100 -19.43 16.28 21.49
CA PRO A 100 -19.78 15.01 20.84
C PRO A 100 -19.25 14.84 19.40
N ALA A 101 -19.07 15.94 18.67
CA ALA A 101 -18.50 15.96 17.33
C ALA A 101 -17.02 15.50 17.25
N GLU A 102 -16.24 15.67 18.33
CA GLU A 102 -14.83 15.27 18.37
C GLU A 102 -14.63 13.80 18.75
N ARG A 103 -15.54 13.23 19.54
CA ARG A 103 -15.54 11.81 19.94
C ARG A 103 -15.62 10.84 18.75
N PHE A 104 -16.10 11.31 17.59
CA PHE A 104 -16.20 10.55 16.34
C PHE A 104 -15.28 11.09 15.22
N SER A 105 -14.34 11.98 15.54
CA SER A 105 -13.44 12.62 14.58
C SER A 105 -12.55 11.64 13.78
N CYS A 106 -12.36 10.42 14.30
CA CYS A 106 -11.66 9.29 13.69
C CYS A 106 -12.49 8.50 12.66
N LEU A 107 -13.82 8.65 12.63
CA LEU A 107 -14.70 7.99 11.67
C LEU A 107 -14.86 8.78 10.36
N LYS A 108 -14.41 10.04 10.32
CA LYS A 108 -14.37 10.82 9.08
C LYS A 108 -13.18 10.37 8.22
N PRO A 109 -13.39 10.07 6.92
CA PRO A 109 -12.32 9.89 5.95
C PRO A 109 -11.29 11.02 6.03
N ARG A 110 -10.00 10.68 6.17
CA ARG A 110 -8.89 11.64 6.19
C ARG A 110 -7.67 11.08 5.48
N LEU A 111 -7.06 11.92 4.64
CA LEU A 111 -5.69 11.75 4.16
C LEU A 111 -4.81 12.79 4.87
N GLN A 112 -3.76 12.32 5.54
CA GLN A 112 -2.80 13.16 6.25
C GLN A 112 -1.39 12.91 5.71
N VAL A 113 -0.61 13.97 5.59
CA VAL A 113 0.79 13.90 5.14
C VAL A 113 1.72 14.61 6.11
N GLU A 114 2.93 14.08 6.28
CA GLU A 114 4.01 14.68 7.06
C GLU A 114 5.22 14.91 6.14
N LEU A 115 5.75 16.14 6.13
CA LEU A 115 6.82 16.59 5.22
C LEU A 115 8.22 16.58 5.85
N GLU A 116 9.22 16.30 5.05
CA GLU A 116 10.64 16.50 5.36
C GLU A 116 11.08 17.95 5.09
N GLY A 117 10.49 18.87 5.85
CA GLY A 117 10.77 20.30 5.81
C GLY A 117 9.54 21.04 5.29
N ASP A 118 9.78 22.12 4.56
CA ASP A 118 8.73 22.98 4.01
C ASP A 118 8.50 22.75 2.49
N ASP A 119 9.23 21.82 1.85
CA ASP A 119 8.97 21.45 0.43
C ASP A 119 7.75 20.49 0.36
N PRO A 120 6.65 20.86 -0.34
CA PRO A 120 5.47 20.00 -0.48
C PRO A 120 5.73 18.65 -1.18
N ARG A 121 6.87 18.49 -1.88
CA ARG A 121 7.28 17.23 -2.51
C ARG A 121 8.05 16.30 -1.56
N SER A 122 8.42 16.77 -0.38
CA SER A 122 9.22 16.02 0.59
C SER A 122 8.38 15.09 1.49
N VAL A 123 7.27 14.54 0.96
CA VAL A 123 6.33 13.70 1.73
C VAL A 123 7.04 12.47 2.29
N ARG A 124 7.12 12.40 3.62
CA ARG A 124 7.83 11.36 4.38
C ARG A 124 6.91 10.31 4.95
N GLU A 125 5.73 10.71 5.41
CA GLU A 125 4.68 9.81 5.89
C GLU A 125 3.33 10.17 5.28
N VAL A 126 2.59 9.13 4.84
CA VAL A 126 1.19 9.23 4.41
C VAL A 126 0.32 8.43 5.38
N ARG A 127 -0.77 9.03 5.87
CA ARG A 127 -1.76 8.37 6.73
C ARG A 127 -3.16 8.44 6.12
N VAL A 128 -3.77 7.27 5.90
CA VAL A 128 -5.15 7.11 5.46
C VAL A 128 -5.96 6.56 6.63
N ARG A 129 -7.04 7.24 7.00
CA ARG A 129 -7.89 6.84 8.14
C ARG A 129 -9.36 6.86 7.80
N GLY A 130 -10.07 5.80 8.19
CA GLY A 130 -11.53 5.73 8.11
C GLY A 130 -12.10 5.82 6.70
N TRP A 131 -11.29 5.55 5.68
CA TRP A 131 -11.68 5.69 4.27
C TRP A 131 -11.44 4.40 3.51
N LYS A 132 -12.43 3.96 2.74
CA LYS A 132 -12.41 2.66 2.07
C LYS A 132 -11.50 2.69 0.84
N VAL A 133 -10.35 2.01 0.94
CA VAL A 133 -9.41 1.82 -0.17
C VAL A 133 -9.94 0.71 -1.08
N GLY A 134 -10.90 1.08 -1.95
CA GLY A 134 -11.40 0.24 -3.03
C GLY A 134 -10.48 0.23 -4.25
N GLU A 135 -10.90 -0.44 -5.34
CA GLU A 135 -10.09 -0.58 -6.56
C GLU A 135 -9.67 0.76 -7.20
N GLN A 136 -10.58 1.75 -7.25
CA GLN A 136 -10.23 3.08 -7.78
C GLN A 136 -9.19 3.79 -6.92
N MET A 137 -9.25 3.63 -5.58
CA MET A 137 -8.24 4.19 -4.68
C MET A 137 -6.91 3.46 -4.79
N ALA A 138 -6.91 2.14 -5.01
CA ALA A 138 -5.70 1.40 -5.31
C ALA A 138 -5.04 1.88 -6.63
N ARG A 139 -5.83 2.26 -7.65
CA ARG A 139 -5.31 2.91 -8.87
C ARG A 139 -4.69 4.27 -8.57
N VAL A 140 -5.36 5.14 -7.80
CA VAL A 140 -4.81 6.44 -7.39
C VAL A 140 -3.49 6.28 -6.62
N PHE A 141 -3.42 5.33 -5.68
CA PHE A 141 -2.18 5.02 -4.96
C PHE A 141 -1.08 4.45 -5.87
N SER A 142 -1.42 3.62 -6.87
CA SER A 142 -0.43 3.10 -7.83
C SER A 142 0.23 4.17 -8.71
N ARG A 143 -0.40 5.34 -8.86
CA ARG A 143 0.17 6.51 -9.52
C ARG A 143 0.88 7.44 -8.55
N SER A 144 0.22 7.80 -7.45
CA SER A 144 0.73 8.82 -6.51
C SER A 144 1.91 8.33 -5.66
N LEU A 145 1.79 7.18 -4.97
CA LEU A 145 2.80 6.75 -3.98
C LEU A 145 4.21 6.53 -4.55
N PRO A 146 4.41 5.90 -5.73
CA PRO A 146 5.75 5.70 -6.28
C PRO A 146 6.49 6.99 -6.66
N ASN A 147 5.78 8.11 -6.84
CA ASN A 147 6.38 9.41 -7.13
C ASN A 147 6.80 10.18 -5.86
N LEU A 148 6.50 9.68 -4.66
CA LEU A 148 6.91 10.27 -3.39
C LEU A 148 8.30 9.76 -2.99
N SER A 149 9.34 10.38 -3.54
CA SER A 149 10.74 9.96 -3.40
C SER A 149 11.24 9.80 -1.96
N ASN A 150 10.70 10.60 -1.02
CA ASN A 150 11.07 10.59 0.40
C ASN A 150 10.12 9.75 1.27
N LEU A 151 9.15 9.04 0.69
CA LEU A 151 8.15 8.28 1.46
C LEU A 151 8.79 7.12 2.23
N GLN A 152 8.88 7.25 3.55
CA GLN A 152 9.45 6.26 4.46
C GLN A 152 8.36 5.42 5.15
N SER A 153 7.18 6.00 5.40
CA SER A 153 6.10 5.40 6.16
C SER A 153 4.72 5.53 5.50
N LEU A 154 3.96 4.44 5.47
CA LEU A 154 2.55 4.42 5.06
C LEU A 154 1.67 3.83 6.16
N HIS A 155 0.72 4.60 6.67
CA HIS A 155 -0.23 4.21 7.71
C HIS A 155 -1.64 4.09 7.13
N LEU A 156 -2.23 2.90 7.18
CA LEU A 156 -3.57 2.58 6.72
C LEU A 156 -4.40 2.06 7.91
N TRP A 157 -5.29 2.89 8.45
CA TRP A 157 -6.12 2.52 9.61
C TRP A 157 -7.61 2.43 9.24
N ARG A 158 -8.19 1.24 9.46
CA ARG A 158 -9.59 0.91 9.14
C ARG A 158 -9.98 1.26 7.69
N VAL A 159 -9.12 0.90 6.75
CA VAL A 159 -9.27 1.25 5.32
C VAL A 159 -10.08 0.24 4.50
N GLY A 160 -10.58 -0.84 5.12
CA GLY A 160 -11.51 -1.79 4.49
C GLY A 160 -10.99 -2.45 3.20
N LEU A 161 -9.72 -2.89 3.21
CA LEU A 161 -9.12 -3.63 2.10
C LEU A 161 -9.81 -4.99 1.86
N THR A 162 -9.63 -5.49 0.65
CA THR A 162 -9.89 -6.86 0.19
C THR A 162 -8.56 -7.50 -0.22
N GLN A 163 -8.51 -8.83 -0.39
CA GLN A 163 -7.33 -9.51 -0.96
C GLN A 163 -6.82 -8.83 -2.24
N ARG A 164 -7.72 -8.53 -3.19
CA ARG A 164 -7.35 -7.91 -4.48
C ARG A 164 -6.67 -6.55 -4.28
N THR A 165 -7.24 -5.68 -3.44
CA THR A 165 -6.68 -4.35 -3.17
C THR A 165 -5.39 -4.42 -2.35
N LEU A 166 -5.22 -5.41 -1.46
CA LEU A 166 -3.95 -5.68 -0.79
C LEU A 166 -2.86 -6.10 -1.78
N THR A 167 -3.17 -6.94 -2.77
CA THR A 167 -2.22 -7.32 -3.83
C THR A 167 -1.84 -6.13 -4.70
N SER A 168 -2.79 -5.29 -5.13
CA SER A 168 -2.51 -4.03 -5.85
C SER A 168 -1.66 -3.07 -5.01
N LEU A 169 -1.94 -2.98 -3.71
CA LEU A 169 -1.13 -2.21 -2.77
C LEU A 169 0.29 -2.77 -2.70
N ARG A 170 0.48 -4.06 -2.41
CA ARG A 170 1.81 -4.73 -2.38
C ARG A 170 2.63 -4.39 -3.61
N ASN A 171 2.06 -4.55 -4.81
CA ASN A 171 2.73 -4.24 -6.07
C ASN A 171 3.13 -2.75 -6.16
N THR A 172 2.31 -1.84 -5.64
CA THR A 172 2.63 -0.40 -5.53
C THR A 172 3.75 -0.15 -4.54
N LEU A 173 3.74 -0.82 -3.37
CA LEU A 173 4.78 -0.67 -2.34
C LEU A 173 6.15 -1.17 -2.84
N SER A 174 6.18 -2.21 -3.68
CA SER A 174 7.40 -2.69 -4.35
C SER A 174 8.04 -1.64 -5.29
N LEU A 175 7.28 -0.65 -5.76
CA LEU A 175 7.81 0.47 -6.56
C LEU A 175 8.31 1.64 -5.67
N CYS A 176 7.94 1.67 -4.38
CA CYS A 176 8.29 2.73 -3.46
C CYS A 176 9.67 2.48 -2.83
N LEU A 177 10.74 2.77 -3.57
CA LEU A 177 12.13 2.39 -3.21
C LEU A 177 12.62 2.89 -1.83
N SER A 178 12.07 4.00 -1.33
CA SER A 178 12.38 4.59 -0.01
C SER A 178 11.52 4.07 1.14
N LEU A 179 10.42 3.37 0.84
CA LEU A 179 9.47 2.93 1.86
C LEU A 179 10.04 1.79 2.70
N ARG A 180 10.01 1.95 4.02
CA ARG A 180 10.50 0.94 4.98
C ARG A 180 9.47 0.56 6.03
N THR A 181 8.48 1.42 6.29
CA THR A 181 7.47 1.22 7.33
C THR A 181 6.07 1.16 6.74
N VAL A 182 5.31 0.13 7.07
CA VAL A 182 3.87 0.03 6.78
C VAL A 182 3.11 -0.29 8.06
N LEU A 183 2.08 0.49 8.36
CA LEU A 183 1.19 0.27 9.50
C LEU A 183 -0.21 0.00 8.94
N LEU A 184 -0.58 -1.28 8.79
CA LEU A 184 -1.90 -1.69 8.34
C LEU A 184 -2.70 -2.20 9.53
N GLU A 185 -3.54 -1.34 10.11
CA GLU A 185 -4.21 -1.62 11.39
C GLU A 185 -5.73 -1.53 11.28
N GLY A 186 -6.45 -2.33 12.06
CA GLY A 186 -7.93 -2.30 12.09
C GLY A 186 -8.57 -2.67 10.75
N THR A 187 -7.87 -3.39 9.88
CA THR A 187 -8.27 -3.68 8.50
C THR A 187 -8.35 -5.19 8.30
N PRO A 188 -9.36 -5.87 8.86
CA PRO A 188 -9.56 -7.31 8.70
C PRO A 188 -9.89 -7.66 7.25
N ILE A 189 -9.17 -8.64 6.71
CA ILE A 189 -9.32 -9.19 5.36
C ILE A 189 -9.69 -10.68 5.55
N PRO A 190 -10.82 -11.17 4.97
CA PRO A 190 -11.30 -12.54 5.21
C PRO A 190 -10.26 -13.62 4.90
N GLU A 191 -9.46 -13.43 3.85
CA GLU A 191 -8.44 -14.39 3.40
C GLU A 191 -7.12 -14.27 4.17
N GLN A 192 -7.00 -13.32 5.11
CA GLN A 192 -5.85 -13.09 6.00
C GLN A 192 -4.48 -13.05 5.30
N CYS A 193 -4.46 -12.66 4.03
CA CYS A 193 -3.31 -12.76 3.13
C CYS A 193 -2.19 -11.71 3.38
N TYR A 194 -2.10 -11.15 4.58
CA TYR A 194 -1.11 -10.13 4.96
C TYR A 194 0.35 -10.57 4.76
N HIS A 195 0.59 -11.88 4.79
CA HIS A 195 1.89 -12.50 4.54
C HIS A 195 2.54 -12.06 3.22
N ILE A 196 1.77 -11.63 2.21
CA ILE A 196 2.32 -11.12 0.93
C ILE A 196 3.14 -9.83 1.10
N LEU A 197 2.94 -9.08 2.19
CA LEU A 197 3.73 -7.88 2.53
C LEU A 197 5.10 -8.22 3.13
N ILE A 198 5.34 -9.47 3.54
CA ILE A 198 6.61 -9.95 4.10
C ILE A 198 7.23 -11.08 3.26
N ALA A 199 6.76 -11.27 2.03
CA ALA A 199 7.36 -12.18 1.06
C ALA A 199 8.84 -11.85 0.82
N GLU A 200 9.61 -12.79 0.24
CA GLU A 200 11.06 -12.69 0.03
C GLU A 200 11.52 -11.40 -0.68
N ASP A 201 10.71 -10.90 -1.61
CA ASP A 201 10.96 -9.69 -2.41
C ASP A 201 10.60 -8.37 -1.69
N SER A 202 10.01 -8.43 -0.48
CA SER A 202 9.61 -7.24 0.26
C SER A 202 10.80 -6.53 0.91
N MET A 203 10.87 -5.22 0.66
CA MET A 203 11.90 -4.30 1.18
C MET A 203 11.48 -3.60 2.48
N LEU A 204 10.34 -3.97 3.07
CA LEU A 204 9.87 -3.40 4.33
C LEU A 204 10.77 -3.82 5.50
N ALA A 205 11.16 -2.86 6.33
CA ALA A 205 11.90 -3.09 7.57
C ALA A 205 10.96 -3.20 8.78
N HIS A 206 9.81 -2.51 8.74
CA HIS A 206 8.85 -2.47 9.84
C HIS A 206 7.42 -2.66 9.32
N LEU A 207 6.72 -3.66 9.82
CA LEU A 207 5.32 -3.92 9.50
C LEU A 207 4.47 -4.03 10.78
N SER A 208 3.40 -3.22 10.89
CA SER A 208 2.33 -3.45 11.86
C SER A 208 1.11 -4.04 11.17
N LEU A 209 0.64 -5.16 11.70
CA LEU A 209 -0.62 -5.84 11.37
C LEU A 209 -1.54 -5.91 12.60
N ARG A 210 -1.45 -4.91 13.48
CA ARG A 210 -2.18 -4.86 14.75
C ARG A 210 -3.68 -4.80 14.50
N ASN A 211 -4.46 -5.55 15.30
CA ASN A 211 -5.92 -5.51 15.28
C ASN A 211 -6.54 -5.80 13.89
N ASN A 212 -6.03 -6.82 13.21
CA ASN A 212 -6.50 -7.28 11.91
C ASN A 212 -7.30 -8.60 11.98
N GLN A 213 -7.60 -9.08 13.19
CA GLN A 213 -8.30 -10.33 13.45
C GLN A 213 -7.56 -11.58 12.93
N ILE A 214 -6.23 -11.52 12.85
CA ILE A 214 -5.38 -12.65 12.43
C ILE A 214 -5.56 -13.81 13.41
N ASP A 215 -5.97 -14.97 12.92
CA ASP A 215 -6.15 -16.20 13.71
C ASP A 215 -4.98 -17.19 13.51
N GLU A 216 -5.17 -18.46 13.83
CA GLU A 216 -4.16 -19.50 13.68
C GLU A 216 -3.77 -19.77 12.22
N GLU A 217 -4.71 -19.64 11.27
CA GLU A 217 -4.46 -19.84 9.84
C GLU A 217 -3.76 -18.62 9.23
N GLY A 218 -4.18 -17.41 9.62
CA GLY A 218 -3.43 -16.19 9.28
C GLY A 218 -1.99 -16.20 9.86
N ALA A 219 -1.82 -16.69 11.08
CA ALA A 219 -0.50 -16.89 11.69
C ALA A 219 0.32 -17.98 10.99
N ARG A 220 -0.31 -19.07 10.51
CA ARG A 220 0.32 -20.11 9.69
C ARG A 220 0.93 -19.53 8.42
N LEU A 221 0.17 -18.69 7.71
CA LEU A 221 0.63 -18.01 6.50
C LEU A 221 1.77 -17.01 6.79
N VAL A 222 1.69 -16.26 7.89
CA VAL A 222 2.77 -15.35 8.32
C VAL A 222 4.04 -16.13 8.66
N GLY A 223 3.95 -17.24 9.38
CA GLY A 223 5.08 -18.13 9.66
C GLY A 223 5.76 -18.64 8.38
N GLN A 224 4.97 -19.09 7.40
CA GLN A 224 5.50 -19.54 6.10
C GLN A 224 6.19 -18.44 5.28
N ALA A 225 5.78 -17.17 5.42
CA ALA A 225 6.41 -16.06 4.71
C ALA A 225 7.64 -15.48 5.46
N LEU A 226 7.68 -15.57 6.79
CA LEU A 226 8.87 -15.24 7.58
C LEU A 226 10.08 -16.10 7.18
N SER A 227 9.85 -17.39 6.92
CA SER A 227 10.81 -18.23 6.21
C SER A 227 10.18 -19.47 5.57
N THR A 228 10.71 -19.80 4.39
CA THR A 228 10.48 -21.07 3.68
C THR A 228 11.70 -21.98 3.82
N PRO A 229 11.60 -23.28 3.47
CA PRO A 229 12.76 -24.19 3.46
C PRO A 229 13.89 -23.81 2.47
N ARG A 230 13.72 -22.75 1.65
CA ARG A 230 14.68 -22.34 0.61
C ARG A 230 15.14 -20.89 0.72
N SER A 231 14.37 -20.01 1.35
CA SER A 231 14.70 -18.61 1.55
C SER A 231 13.92 -17.97 2.69
N ALA A 232 14.41 -16.85 3.21
CA ALA A 232 13.79 -16.01 4.22
C ALA A 232 13.81 -14.56 3.75
N ASN A 233 12.79 -13.76 4.13
CA ASN A 233 12.84 -12.32 3.92
C ASN A 233 14.06 -11.74 4.66
N LYS A 234 14.87 -10.92 3.97
CA LYS A 234 16.15 -10.37 4.48
C LYS A 234 16.07 -8.91 4.94
N SER A 235 14.88 -8.32 4.86
CA SER A 235 14.65 -6.87 5.03
C SER A 235 13.93 -6.56 6.34
N LEU A 236 13.00 -7.43 6.73
CA LEU A 236 12.08 -7.21 7.83
C LEU A 236 12.80 -7.35 9.17
N LEU A 237 12.89 -6.23 9.91
CA LEU A 237 13.51 -6.12 11.22
C LEU A 237 12.46 -6.12 12.35
N SER A 238 11.25 -5.64 12.10
CA SER A 238 10.17 -5.56 13.10
C SER A 238 8.81 -5.97 12.52
N LEU A 239 8.11 -6.84 13.24
CA LEU A 239 6.76 -7.29 12.93
C LEU A 239 5.87 -7.16 14.17
N ASN A 240 4.77 -6.42 14.06
CA ASN A 240 3.79 -6.27 15.13
C ASN A 240 2.47 -6.97 14.77
N LEU A 241 2.18 -8.07 15.47
CA LEU A 241 0.97 -8.89 15.36
C LEU A 241 0.07 -8.74 16.61
N ALA A 242 0.26 -7.70 17.41
CA ALA A 242 -0.52 -7.50 18.64
C ALA A 242 -2.03 -7.30 18.40
N PHE A 243 -2.84 -7.56 19.41
CA PHE A 243 -4.31 -7.40 19.37
C PHE A 243 -4.99 -8.22 18.25
N ASN A 244 -4.49 -9.41 17.98
CA ASN A 244 -5.09 -10.36 17.04
C ASN A 244 -5.69 -11.55 17.82
N ARG A 245 -6.06 -12.64 17.12
CA ARG A 245 -6.68 -13.85 17.68
C ARG A 245 -5.75 -15.07 17.60
N ILE A 246 -4.44 -14.85 17.61
CA ILE A 246 -3.45 -15.92 17.43
C ILE A 246 -3.47 -16.81 18.69
N GLY A 247 -3.78 -18.09 18.52
CA GLY A 247 -3.71 -19.11 19.56
C GLY A 247 -2.35 -19.82 19.60
N ASP A 248 -2.27 -20.88 20.40
CA ASP A 248 -1.04 -21.68 20.56
C ASP A 248 -0.57 -22.31 19.25
N THR A 249 -1.47 -22.80 18.39
CA THR A 249 -1.11 -23.38 17.09
C THR A 249 -0.51 -22.32 16.17
N GLY A 250 -1.13 -21.13 16.15
CA GLY A 250 -0.62 -19.99 15.40
C GLY A 250 0.75 -19.52 15.89
N ALA A 251 0.97 -19.49 17.20
CA ALA A 251 2.27 -19.19 17.81
C ALA A 251 3.34 -20.21 17.40
N GLN A 252 3.02 -21.50 17.39
CA GLN A 252 3.93 -22.56 16.93
C GLN A 252 4.30 -22.43 15.44
N HIS A 253 3.36 -22.05 14.57
CA HIS A 253 3.68 -21.79 13.16
C HIS A 253 4.59 -20.58 12.97
N ILE A 254 4.37 -19.49 13.73
CA ILE A 254 5.27 -18.33 13.71
C ILE A 254 6.66 -18.74 14.21
N ALA A 255 6.74 -19.49 15.32
CA ALA A 255 7.98 -20.03 15.85
C ALA A 255 8.74 -20.86 14.80
N GLN A 256 8.05 -21.73 14.06
CA GLN A 256 8.64 -22.53 12.98
C GLN A 256 9.25 -21.65 11.85
N GLY A 257 8.55 -20.58 11.45
CA GLY A 257 9.06 -19.62 10.46
C GLY A 257 10.29 -18.85 10.93
N LEU A 258 10.31 -18.49 12.22
CA LEU A 258 11.42 -17.76 12.84
C LEU A 258 12.69 -18.61 12.98
N ARG A 259 12.60 -19.94 13.12
CA ARG A 259 13.77 -20.84 13.23
C ARG A 259 14.80 -20.70 12.11
N LEU A 260 14.37 -20.27 10.93
CA LEU A 260 15.21 -20.02 9.75
C LEU A 260 15.38 -18.52 9.42
N ASN A 261 14.56 -17.64 10.00
CA ASN A 261 14.72 -16.20 9.85
C ASN A 261 15.88 -15.69 10.74
N ARG A 262 16.71 -14.78 10.20
CA ARG A 262 17.88 -14.21 10.92
C ARG A 262 17.93 -12.69 10.87
N THR A 263 16.86 -12.05 10.44
CA THR A 263 16.78 -10.60 10.23
C THR A 263 15.72 -9.93 11.09
N LEU A 264 14.66 -10.66 11.47
CA LEU A 264 13.65 -10.14 12.37
C LEU A 264 14.24 -10.01 13.78
N LEU A 265 14.34 -8.77 14.27
CA LEU A 265 14.88 -8.42 15.58
C LEU A 265 13.79 -8.18 16.63
N CYS A 266 12.58 -7.81 16.19
CA CYS A 266 11.45 -7.52 17.06
C CYS A 266 10.17 -8.18 16.54
N LEU A 267 9.55 -8.99 17.39
CA LEU A 267 8.22 -9.54 17.18
C LEU A 267 7.32 -9.18 18.37
N SER A 268 6.22 -8.50 18.09
CA SER A 268 5.19 -8.19 19.10
C SER A 268 3.96 -9.08 18.90
N LEU A 269 3.67 -9.92 19.90
CA LEU A 269 2.49 -10.81 19.97
C LEU A 269 1.53 -10.43 21.12
N ALA A 270 1.69 -9.26 21.73
CA ALA A 270 0.90 -8.83 22.88
C ALA A 270 -0.62 -8.83 22.60
N HIS A 271 -1.44 -9.16 23.61
CA HIS A 271 -2.90 -9.24 23.48
C HIS A 271 -3.38 -10.17 22.34
N ASN A 272 -2.83 -11.39 22.30
CA ASN A 272 -3.34 -12.53 21.54
C ASN A 272 -3.88 -13.60 22.51
N HIS A 273 -4.24 -14.79 22.02
CA HIS A 273 -4.78 -15.92 22.79
C HIS A 273 -3.73 -17.03 23.01
N ILE A 274 -2.47 -16.64 23.17
CA ILE A 274 -1.33 -17.55 23.35
C ILE A 274 -1.24 -17.93 24.85
N GLY A 275 -1.24 -19.23 25.13
CA GLY A 275 -1.00 -19.80 26.46
C GLY A 275 0.39 -20.41 26.59
N ASP A 276 0.59 -21.21 27.64
CA ASP A 276 1.88 -21.84 27.95
C ASP A 276 2.44 -22.70 26.79
N PRO A 277 1.64 -23.50 26.04
CA PRO A 277 2.16 -24.30 24.92
C PRO A 277 2.72 -23.44 23.77
N GLY A 278 2.04 -22.36 23.40
CA GLY A 278 2.50 -21.45 22.34
C GLY A 278 3.68 -20.60 22.80
N ALA A 279 3.67 -20.13 24.05
CA ALA A 279 4.79 -19.42 24.66
C ALA A 279 6.05 -20.30 24.73
N SER A 280 5.92 -21.56 25.14
CA SER A 280 7.02 -22.55 25.14
C SER A 280 7.55 -22.81 23.72
N GLY A 281 6.67 -22.90 22.72
CA GLY A 281 7.08 -23.04 21.32
C GLY A 281 7.89 -21.85 20.79
N LEU A 282 7.50 -20.63 21.16
CA LEU A 282 8.22 -19.39 20.81
C LEU A 282 9.57 -19.26 21.53
N ALA A 283 9.66 -19.72 22.78
CA ALA A 283 10.90 -19.65 23.58
C ALA A 283 12.01 -20.61 23.13
N GLN A 284 11.72 -21.53 22.20
CA GLN A 284 12.67 -22.52 21.66
C GLN A 284 13.32 -22.11 20.32
N VAL A 285 13.24 -20.83 19.93
CA VAL A 285 13.63 -20.34 18.60
C VAL A 285 14.88 -19.49 18.63
#